data_AF-A0A9P9D0K4-F1
#
_entry.id   AF-A0A9P9D0K4-F1
#
_cell.length_a   1.000
_cell.length_b   1.000
_cell.length_c   1.000
_cell.angle_alpha   90.00
_cell.angle_beta   90.00
_cell.angle_gamma   90.00
#
_symmetry.space_group_name_H-M   'P 1'
#
loop_
_entity.id
_entity.type
_entity.pdbx_description
1 polymer ?
#
loop_
_entity_poly.entity_id
_entity_poly.type
_entity_poly.pdbx_seq_one_letter_code
_entity_poly.pdbx_strand_id
1 'polypeptide(L)'
;MSTMAEHQIINASFEVTSGAVCFGALPDILQGSAAPIQPPPNPRPRVSGTVTMHPLEYNVPAAKGTWNAYTLLQMEASQVEGWFAAHQNVDPLPELLKILRVSGSPYETDSGHTENNDETRAERVLLINRYDWGMDHDMIPDVNEDDFMAYGNTIGLVDHAHGNSYVEKWTQQKPKERGSSENGIWMYIPHPEYMWGRFGFNDEYTEARSFLCFTQRTDFYNTRFPGQPQGLREHETSLQRFRRMIREGKDFSGIDDLSARSTPPPPELRGDSWSVEQPPPESERVGPYSVNDHLLREEDIEAIRASIPPIRDWFKEYLLNRGYTLEDIENRARREEMAVLVDPWKEPIIDLLNELIMSYLERFVLPLRSHGTSSEFAPGLFPSLNSTDADSSRKHIDSWLLKRFTEGPASPTPGLDGVSVLARIKEFLDRRAGSQPVAFDRPCIVGIGRVVVALVADVLESASKNYAYGRDDSWRAAGEKCVITPRSIRLGVYNGDGILGLLRYSAVFWTGRP
;
A
#
# COMPACT_ATOMS: atom_id res chain seq x y z
N MET A 1 -1.40 -34.82 -36.27
CA MET A 1 -1.85 -33.44 -36.50
C MET A 1 -0.74 -32.53 -36.04
N SER A 2 -0.19 -31.75 -36.97
CA SER A 2 1.03 -30.98 -36.81
C SER A 2 0.78 -29.76 -35.91
N THR A 3 1.60 -29.61 -34.87
CA THR A 3 1.74 -28.37 -34.08
C THR A 3 2.18 -27.24 -35.01
N MET A 4 1.33 -26.23 -35.19
CA MET A 4 1.77 -24.95 -35.73
C MET A 4 2.62 -24.26 -34.68
N ALA A 5 3.88 -24.00 -35.00
CA ALA A 5 4.70 -23.06 -34.25
C ALA A 5 4.06 -21.67 -34.39
N GLU A 6 3.50 -21.15 -33.30
CA GLU A 6 3.04 -19.77 -33.20
C GLU A 6 4.24 -18.85 -33.47
N HIS A 7 4.20 -18.12 -34.58
CA HIS A 7 5.23 -17.15 -34.90
C HIS A 7 5.16 -16.02 -33.87
N GLN A 8 6.26 -15.81 -33.15
CA GLN A 8 6.44 -14.65 -32.29
C GLN A 8 6.35 -13.38 -33.15
N ILE A 9 5.33 -12.54 -32.90
CA ILE A 9 5.09 -11.34 -33.72
C ILE A 9 6.10 -10.28 -33.29
N ILE A 10 7.18 -10.14 -34.04
CA ILE A 10 8.14 -9.03 -33.91
C ILE A 10 7.55 -7.81 -34.62
N ASN A 11 7.41 -6.69 -33.91
CA ASN A 11 6.87 -5.45 -34.48
C ASN A 11 7.94 -4.67 -35.26
N ALA A 12 9.17 -4.67 -34.77
CA ALA A 12 10.32 -4.01 -35.39
C ALA A 12 11.63 -4.61 -34.87
N SER A 13 12.71 -4.40 -35.62
CA SER A 13 14.07 -4.74 -35.18
C SER A 13 15.03 -3.58 -35.46
N PHE A 14 16.08 -3.46 -34.65
CA PHE A 14 17.15 -2.49 -34.83
C PHE A 14 18.50 -3.06 -34.38
N GLU A 15 19.60 -2.50 -34.89
CA GLU A 15 20.97 -2.95 -34.64
C GLU A 15 21.71 -2.07 -33.63
N VAL A 16 22.32 -2.72 -32.64
CA VAL A 16 23.27 -2.11 -31.68
C VAL A 16 24.69 -2.50 -32.07
N THR A 17 25.51 -1.54 -32.48
CA THR A 17 26.88 -1.76 -32.96
C THR A 17 27.93 -1.17 -32.03
N SER A 18 27.60 -0.07 -31.37
CA SER A 18 28.46 0.65 -30.43
C SER A 18 28.74 -0.15 -29.15
N GLY A 19 27.82 -1.03 -28.76
CA GLY A 19 27.85 -1.73 -27.46
C GLY A 19 27.17 -0.94 -26.34
N ALA A 20 26.38 0.07 -26.70
CA ALA A 20 25.57 0.84 -25.78
C ALA A 20 24.32 1.35 -26.47
N VAL A 21 23.30 1.67 -25.67
CA VAL A 21 22.07 2.32 -26.15
C VAL A 21 21.81 3.60 -25.37
N CYS A 22 21.37 4.63 -26.08
CA CYS A 22 20.75 5.83 -25.51
C CYS A 22 19.24 5.63 -25.40
N PHE A 23 18.62 6.19 -24.37
CA PHE A 23 17.19 6.00 -24.10
C PHE A 23 16.51 7.27 -23.58
N GLY A 24 15.20 7.35 -23.72
CA GLY A 24 14.37 8.44 -23.17
C GLY A 24 13.76 9.35 -24.23
N ALA A 25 13.43 10.58 -23.85
CA ALA A 25 12.96 11.60 -24.78
C ALA A 25 14.11 12.10 -25.67
N LEU A 26 13.82 12.99 -26.62
CA LEU A 26 14.86 13.52 -27.53
C LEU A 26 16.03 14.21 -26.78
N PRO A 27 15.80 15.06 -25.74
CA PRO A 27 16.89 15.65 -24.98
C PRO A 27 17.73 14.61 -24.23
N ASP A 28 17.10 13.58 -23.67
CA ASP A 28 17.76 12.47 -22.98
C ASP A 28 18.70 11.72 -23.92
N ILE A 29 18.21 11.36 -25.12
CA ILE A 29 19.02 10.66 -26.14
C ILE A 29 20.19 11.52 -26.58
N LEU A 30 19.98 12.83 -26.77
CA LEU A 30 21.03 13.76 -27.14
C LEU A 30 22.11 13.83 -26.05
N GLN A 31 21.71 14.00 -24.78
CA GLN A 31 22.63 13.98 -23.64
C GLN A 31 23.40 12.66 -23.55
N GLY A 32 22.69 11.52 -23.63
CA GLY A 32 23.32 10.20 -23.55
C GLY A 32 24.31 9.93 -24.68
N SER A 33 24.02 10.42 -25.89
CA SER A 33 24.91 10.27 -27.05
C SER A 33 26.16 11.16 -26.97
N ALA A 34 26.06 12.30 -26.29
CA ALA A 34 27.19 13.21 -26.06
C ALA A 34 28.11 12.73 -24.93
N ALA A 35 27.57 11.96 -23.98
CA ALA A 35 28.33 11.36 -22.91
C ALA A 35 29.14 10.13 -23.41
N PRO A 36 30.32 9.83 -22.82
CA PRO A 36 30.99 8.57 -23.05
C PRO A 36 30.12 7.40 -22.57
N ILE A 37 30.30 6.21 -23.17
CA ILE A 37 29.60 4.99 -22.75
C ILE A 37 29.87 4.75 -21.26
N GLN A 38 28.80 4.78 -20.47
CA GLN A 38 28.89 4.62 -19.01
C GLN A 38 29.17 3.16 -18.63
N PRO A 39 29.79 2.89 -17.47
CA PRO A 39 29.73 1.55 -16.88
C PRO A 39 28.28 1.18 -16.52
N PRO A 40 27.98 -0.12 -16.27
CA PRO A 40 26.65 -0.56 -15.88
C PRO A 40 26.15 0.20 -14.64
N PRO A 41 25.02 0.91 -14.74
CA PRO A 41 24.59 1.84 -13.70
C PRO A 41 24.13 1.10 -12.44
N ASN A 42 24.40 1.71 -11.28
CA ASN A 42 23.85 1.29 -9.99
C ASN A 42 23.42 2.53 -9.19
N PRO A 43 22.43 3.29 -9.69
CA PRO A 43 22.09 4.55 -9.09
C PRO A 43 21.41 4.29 -7.76
N ARG A 44 21.87 4.97 -6.71
CA ARG A 44 21.14 5.00 -5.44
C ARG A 44 20.05 6.08 -5.52
N PRO A 45 18.84 5.80 -5.01
CA PRO A 45 17.78 6.79 -4.95
C PRO A 45 18.26 8.03 -4.20
N ARG A 46 17.97 9.21 -4.75
CA ARG A 46 18.23 10.50 -4.13
C ARG A 46 16.92 11.28 -4.02
N VAL A 47 16.75 11.93 -2.89
CA VAL A 47 15.63 12.84 -2.68
C VAL A 47 15.88 14.13 -3.46
N SER A 48 14.87 14.60 -4.20
CA SER A 48 14.87 15.86 -4.95
C SER A 48 13.49 16.51 -4.86
N GLY A 49 13.37 17.65 -4.16
CA GLY A 49 12.03 18.19 -3.84
C GLY A 49 11.20 17.11 -3.13
N THR A 50 9.90 16.95 -3.44
CA THR A 50 9.03 15.91 -2.84
C THR A 50 9.14 14.52 -3.48
N VAL A 51 10.16 14.29 -4.32
CA VAL A 51 10.25 13.08 -5.15
C VAL A 51 11.59 12.37 -4.97
N THR A 52 11.62 11.07 -5.22
CA THR A 52 12.84 10.28 -5.34
C THR A 52 13.24 10.20 -6.81
N MET A 53 14.50 10.48 -7.12
CA MET A 53 15.07 10.33 -8.46
C MET A 53 16.40 9.56 -8.44
N HIS A 54 16.71 8.91 -9.54
CA HIS A 54 17.96 8.21 -9.80
C HIS A 54 18.77 9.01 -10.82
N PRO A 55 19.98 9.49 -10.48
CA PRO A 55 20.81 10.20 -11.46
C PRO A 55 21.26 9.22 -12.56
N LEU A 56 20.89 9.52 -13.80
CA LEU A 56 21.22 8.74 -15.00
C LEU A 56 21.85 9.65 -16.07
N GLU A 57 22.73 9.08 -16.88
CA GLU A 57 23.36 9.75 -18.04
C GLU A 57 22.69 9.34 -19.36
N TYR A 58 21.48 8.79 -19.30
CA TYR A 58 20.63 8.41 -20.44
C TYR A 58 21.29 7.50 -21.50
N ASN A 59 22.36 6.80 -21.13
CA ASN A 59 22.95 5.70 -21.90
C ASN A 59 23.37 4.55 -20.98
N VAL A 60 23.32 3.32 -21.49
CA VAL A 60 23.77 2.10 -20.79
C VAL A 60 24.54 1.18 -21.73
N PRO A 61 25.52 0.40 -21.22
CA PRO A 61 26.09 -0.73 -21.97
C PRO A 61 25.00 -1.69 -22.41
N ALA A 62 25.09 -2.19 -23.64
CA ALA A 62 24.07 -3.04 -24.24
C ALA A 62 24.69 -4.10 -25.17
N ALA A 63 24.06 -5.27 -25.20
CA ALA A 63 24.46 -6.37 -26.04
C ALA A 63 24.45 -5.96 -27.53
N LYS A 64 25.56 -6.21 -28.21
CA LYS A 64 25.71 -5.91 -29.64
C LYS A 64 24.92 -6.88 -30.53
N GLY A 65 24.37 -6.37 -31.62
CA GLY A 65 23.61 -7.12 -32.63
C GLY A 65 22.14 -6.69 -32.67
N THR A 66 21.30 -7.56 -33.22
CA THR A 66 19.89 -7.29 -33.45
C THR A 66 19.08 -7.30 -32.16
N TRP A 67 18.27 -6.28 -31.97
CA TRP A 67 17.23 -6.19 -30.94
C TRP A 67 15.87 -6.21 -31.59
N ASN A 68 14.98 -7.04 -31.07
CA ASN A 68 13.60 -7.19 -31.51
C ASN A 68 12.67 -6.49 -30.54
N ALA A 69 11.73 -5.70 -31.06
CA ALA A 69 10.74 -4.96 -30.29
C ALA A 69 9.34 -5.55 -30.48
N TYR A 70 8.59 -5.59 -29.38
CA TYR A 70 7.28 -6.20 -29.23
C TYR A 70 6.33 -5.20 -28.58
N THR A 71 5.16 -4.96 -29.19
CA THR A 71 4.09 -4.17 -28.58
C THR A 71 3.33 -5.01 -27.56
N LEU A 72 3.24 -4.54 -26.32
CA LEU A 72 2.37 -5.16 -25.33
C LEU A 72 0.95 -4.65 -25.53
N LEU A 73 -0.02 -5.55 -25.57
CA LEU A 73 -1.39 -5.23 -25.99
C LEU A 73 -2.38 -5.38 -24.84
N GLN A 74 -3.32 -4.45 -24.72
CA GLN A 74 -4.49 -4.64 -23.86
C GLN A 74 -5.32 -5.83 -24.37
N MET A 75 -5.81 -6.68 -23.47
CA MET A 75 -6.56 -7.88 -23.85
C MET A 75 -7.87 -7.58 -24.59
N GLU A 76 -8.62 -6.56 -24.20
CA GLU A 76 -9.94 -6.25 -24.75
C GLU A 76 -9.91 -5.34 -25.99
N ALA A 77 -9.26 -4.17 -25.92
CA ALA A 77 -9.23 -3.23 -27.05
C ALA A 77 -8.06 -3.47 -28.02
N SER A 78 -7.11 -4.35 -27.68
CA SER A 78 -5.86 -4.55 -28.44
C SER A 78 -5.08 -3.25 -28.69
N GLN A 79 -5.24 -2.28 -27.79
CA GLN A 79 -4.46 -1.05 -27.77
C GLN A 79 -3.04 -1.34 -27.25
N VAL A 80 -2.05 -0.58 -27.71
CA VAL A 80 -0.69 -0.65 -27.17
C VAL A 80 -0.67 -0.09 -25.75
N GLU A 81 -0.24 -0.89 -24.78
CA GLU A 81 -0.12 -0.55 -23.36
C GLU A 81 1.35 -0.41 -22.92
N GLY A 82 2.28 -0.94 -23.72
CA GLY A 82 3.69 -0.93 -23.43
C GLY A 82 4.50 -1.46 -24.60
N TRP A 83 5.82 -1.39 -24.45
CA TRP A 83 6.78 -1.94 -25.40
C TRP A 83 7.83 -2.76 -24.68
N PHE A 84 8.24 -3.86 -25.29
CA PHE A 84 9.36 -4.66 -24.82
C PHE A 84 10.36 -4.86 -25.96
N ALA A 85 11.63 -4.55 -25.73
CA ALA A 85 12.71 -4.81 -26.66
C ALA A 85 13.68 -5.83 -26.04
N ALA A 86 14.14 -6.79 -26.82
CA ALA A 86 15.09 -7.80 -26.37
C ALA A 86 16.11 -8.13 -27.46
N HIS A 87 17.35 -8.38 -27.05
CA HIS A 87 18.39 -8.88 -27.93
C HIS A 87 17.99 -10.24 -28.52
N GLN A 88 18.37 -10.51 -29.77
CA GLN A 88 18.00 -11.73 -30.50
C GLN A 88 18.38 -13.06 -29.81
N ASN A 89 19.35 -13.03 -28.89
CA ASN A 89 19.78 -14.21 -28.14
C ASN A 89 19.00 -14.42 -26.82
N VAL A 90 18.01 -13.56 -26.54
CA VAL A 90 17.19 -13.61 -25.34
C VAL A 90 15.80 -14.09 -25.72
N ASP A 91 15.28 -15.09 -24.99
CA ASP A 91 13.86 -15.43 -25.08
C ASP A 91 13.05 -14.30 -24.42
N PRO A 92 12.26 -13.54 -25.20
CA PRO A 92 11.70 -12.28 -24.71
C PRO A 92 10.62 -12.50 -23.65
N LEU A 93 9.82 -13.57 -23.74
CA LEU A 93 8.71 -13.76 -22.80
C LEU A 93 9.23 -14.11 -21.38
N PRO A 94 10.11 -15.12 -21.18
CA PRO A 94 10.71 -15.37 -19.87
C PRO A 94 11.48 -14.18 -19.31
N GLU A 95 12.20 -13.42 -20.15
CA GLU A 95 12.93 -12.23 -19.68
C GLU A 95 11.98 -11.11 -19.24
N LEU A 96 10.89 -10.87 -19.97
CA LEU A 96 9.86 -9.92 -19.57
C LEU A 96 9.21 -10.32 -18.24
N LEU A 97 8.84 -11.59 -18.09
CA LEU A 97 8.25 -12.11 -16.84
C LEU A 97 9.23 -12.02 -15.67
N LYS A 98 10.53 -12.26 -15.90
CA LYS A 98 11.59 -12.01 -14.90
C LYS A 98 11.58 -10.56 -14.44
N ILE A 99 11.58 -9.61 -15.38
CA ILE A 99 11.57 -8.17 -15.07
C ILE A 99 10.31 -7.82 -14.27
N LEU A 100 9.13 -8.26 -14.72
CA LEU A 100 7.87 -7.94 -14.05
C LEU A 100 7.82 -8.51 -12.63
N ARG A 101 8.38 -9.71 -12.39
CA ARG A 101 8.49 -10.28 -11.03
C ARG A 101 9.29 -9.38 -10.09
N VAL A 102 10.32 -8.70 -10.59
CA VAL A 102 11.20 -7.82 -9.80
C VAL A 102 10.59 -6.43 -9.64
N SER A 103 10.08 -5.85 -10.73
CA SER A 103 9.49 -4.51 -10.75
C SER A 103 8.50 -4.36 -11.93
N GLY A 104 7.21 -4.42 -11.60
CA GLY A 104 6.09 -4.12 -12.50
C GLY A 104 5.62 -2.66 -12.37
N SER A 105 4.34 -2.43 -12.64
CA SER A 105 3.76 -1.08 -12.54
C SER A 105 3.56 -0.71 -11.08
N PRO A 106 4.04 0.46 -10.59
CA PRO A 106 3.96 0.81 -9.17
C PRO A 106 2.53 0.98 -8.64
N TYR A 107 1.53 1.00 -9.53
CA TYR A 107 0.12 1.07 -9.20
C TYR A 107 -0.55 -0.30 -9.08
N GLU A 108 0.15 -1.38 -9.42
CA GLU A 108 -0.28 -2.74 -9.17
C GLU A 108 -0.02 -3.13 -7.70
N THR A 109 -0.88 -3.97 -7.13
CA THR A 109 -0.72 -4.40 -5.74
C THR A 109 0.57 -5.21 -5.50
N ASP A 110 1.03 -5.97 -6.49
CA ASP A 110 2.24 -6.80 -6.42
C ASP A 110 3.32 -6.29 -7.37
N SER A 111 3.53 -4.97 -7.37
CA SER A 111 4.44 -4.27 -8.28
C SER A 111 5.93 -4.58 -8.06
N GLY A 112 6.30 -5.30 -7.00
CA GLY A 112 7.69 -5.57 -6.66
C GLY A 112 8.38 -4.32 -6.12
N HIS A 113 9.64 -4.10 -6.49
CA HIS A 113 10.39 -2.92 -6.07
C HIS A 113 10.04 -1.70 -6.92
N THR A 114 9.87 -0.55 -6.28
CA THR A 114 9.57 0.72 -6.94
C THR A 114 10.81 1.60 -7.11
N GLU A 115 11.94 1.24 -6.52
CA GLU A 115 13.20 1.99 -6.55
C GLU A 115 14.38 1.04 -6.76
N ASN A 116 15.52 1.55 -7.24
CA ASN A 116 16.72 0.73 -7.38
C ASN A 116 17.31 0.41 -6.01
N ASN A 117 17.50 -0.88 -5.72
CA ASN A 117 18.05 -1.36 -4.46
C ASN A 117 18.95 -2.59 -4.70
N ASP A 118 19.40 -3.22 -3.60
CA ASP A 118 20.31 -4.36 -3.69
C ASP A 118 19.60 -5.60 -4.29
N GLU A 119 18.29 -5.72 -4.10
CA GLU A 119 17.46 -6.79 -4.63
C GLU A 119 17.23 -6.66 -6.14
N THR A 120 16.90 -5.47 -6.66
CA THR A 120 16.78 -5.24 -8.10
C THR A 120 18.13 -5.47 -8.78
N ARG A 121 19.23 -5.06 -8.14
CA ARG A 121 20.59 -5.34 -8.61
C ARG A 121 20.91 -6.83 -8.61
N ALA A 122 20.52 -7.56 -7.57
CA ALA A 122 20.71 -9.01 -7.47
C ALA A 122 19.99 -9.76 -8.61
N GLU A 123 18.80 -9.30 -8.99
CA GLU A 123 17.99 -9.86 -10.08
C GLU A 123 18.34 -9.28 -11.47
N ARG A 124 19.35 -8.42 -11.54
CA ARG A 124 19.87 -7.81 -12.77
C ARG A 124 18.87 -6.92 -13.50
N VAL A 125 18.08 -6.17 -12.73
CA VAL A 125 17.08 -5.23 -13.25
C VAL A 125 17.40 -3.81 -12.79
N LEU A 126 17.51 -2.90 -13.74
CA LEU A 126 17.61 -1.45 -13.49
C LEU A 126 16.25 -0.80 -13.71
N LEU A 127 15.81 0.01 -12.75
CA LEU A 127 14.55 0.74 -12.79
C LEU A 127 14.79 2.19 -13.23
N ILE A 128 13.92 2.67 -14.11
CA ILE A 128 13.80 4.07 -14.52
C ILE A 128 12.37 4.50 -14.21
N ASN A 129 12.22 5.40 -13.26
CA ASN A 129 10.94 5.89 -12.79
C ASN A 129 10.56 7.21 -13.46
N ARG A 130 9.30 7.63 -13.24
CA ARG A 130 8.73 8.83 -13.86
C ARG A 130 9.54 10.12 -13.67
N TYR A 131 10.36 10.21 -12.63
CA TYR A 131 11.20 11.37 -12.33
C TYR A 131 12.67 11.20 -12.70
N ASP A 132 13.02 10.05 -13.26
CA ASP A 132 14.39 9.76 -13.71
C ASP A 132 14.60 10.22 -15.16
N TRP A 133 13.54 10.59 -15.87
CA TRP A 133 13.58 11.14 -17.22
C TRP A 133 13.95 12.63 -17.19
N GLY A 134 14.81 13.08 -18.11
CA GLY A 134 15.28 14.47 -18.20
C GLY A 134 14.29 15.38 -18.92
N MET A 135 13.00 15.20 -18.65
CA MET A 135 11.92 15.97 -19.27
C MET A 135 11.98 17.42 -18.78
N ASP A 136 12.54 18.30 -19.60
CA ASP A 136 12.39 19.74 -19.45
C ASP A 136 11.15 20.20 -20.24
N HIS A 137 10.08 20.55 -19.53
CA HIS A 137 8.80 20.94 -20.13
C HIS A 137 8.89 22.23 -20.97
N ASP A 138 9.95 23.01 -20.78
CA ASP A 138 10.19 24.29 -21.46
C ASP A 138 10.67 24.15 -22.92
N MET A 139 10.96 22.93 -23.38
CA MET A 139 11.44 22.63 -24.75
C MET A 139 10.33 22.11 -25.69
N ILE A 140 9.07 22.08 -25.23
CA ILE A 140 7.94 21.62 -26.04
C ILE A 140 7.41 22.81 -26.86
N PRO A 141 7.41 22.75 -28.22
CA PRO A 141 6.83 23.80 -29.05
C PRO A 141 5.33 23.96 -28.76
N ASP A 142 4.76 25.13 -29.03
CA ASP A 142 3.31 25.35 -28.97
C ASP A 142 2.61 24.47 -30.02
N VAL A 143 2.12 23.30 -29.59
CA VAL A 143 1.49 22.26 -30.40
C VAL A 143 0.08 22.00 -29.88
N ASN A 144 -0.78 21.40 -30.71
CA ASN A 144 -2.12 21.02 -30.26
C ASN A 144 -2.06 20.01 -29.09
N GLU A 145 -3.15 19.91 -28.33
CA GLU A 145 -3.24 19.08 -27.12
C GLU A 145 -2.86 17.60 -27.38
N ASP A 146 -3.26 17.07 -28.54
CA ASP A 146 -2.94 15.70 -28.95
C ASP A 146 -1.44 15.44 -29.22
N ASP A 147 -0.74 16.44 -29.76
CA ASP A 147 0.70 16.39 -30.02
C ASP A 147 1.47 16.73 -28.73
N PHE A 148 0.96 17.64 -27.89
CA PHE A 148 1.51 17.98 -26.57
C PHE A 148 1.57 16.75 -25.67
N MET A 149 0.44 16.03 -25.59
CA MET A 149 0.38 14.76 -24.86
C MET A 149 1.41 13.79 -25.45
N ALA A 150 1.52 13.67 -26.78
CA ALA A 150 2.44 12.72 -27.40
C ALA A 150 3.93 12.91 -27.03
N TYR A 151 4.35 14.12 -26.64
CA TYR A 151 5.70 14.37 -26.13
C TYR A 151 5.97 13.73 -24.75
N GLY A 152 4.94 13.54 -23.92
CA GLY A 152 5.03 12.79 -22.66
C GLY A 152 4.87 11.26 -22.82
N ASN A 153 4.61 10.80 -24.04
CA ASN A 153 4.04 9.48 -24.33
C ASN A 153 4.95 8.60 -25.19
N THR A 154 6.18 9.04 -25.36
CA THR A 154 7.10 8.48 -26.31
C THR A 154 8.49 8.44 -25.72
N ILE A 155 9.18 7.33 -25.96
CA ILE A 155 10.61 7.23 -25.69
C ILE A 155 11.30 6.56 -26.85
N GLY A 156 12.53 6.97 -27.12
CA GLY A 156 13.42 6.30 -28.05
C GLY A 156 14.35 5.33 -27.33
N LEU A 157 14.78 4.32 -28.06
CA LEU A 157 15.90 3.44 -27.73
C LEU A 157 16.78 3.32 -28.97
N VAL A 158 18.01 3.83 -28.91
CA VAL A 158 18.88 4.01 -30.09
C VAL A 158 20.29 3.57 -29.76
N ASP A 159 21.00 2.99 -30.73
CA ASP A 159 22.44 2.77 -30.63
C ASP A 159 23.19 4.07 -30.32
N HIS A 160 24.10 4.02 -29.34
CA HIS A 160 24.82 5.19 -28.84
C HIS A 160 25.51 6.00 -29.94
N ALA A 161 26.13 5.33 -30.93
CA ALA A 161 26.85 6.00 -32.01
C ALA A 161 25.93 6.77 -32.98
N HIS A 162 24.63 6.45 -32.99
CA HIS A 162 23.65 7.04 -33.89
C HIS A 162 22.70 8.04 -33.22
N GLY A 163 22.77 8.18 -31.88
CA GLY A 163 21.82 8.99 -31.09
C GLY A 163 21.60 10.41 -31.63
N ASN A 164 22.67 11.18 -31.84
CA ASN A 164 22.56 12.55 -32.36
C ASN A 164 21.86 12.62 -33.74
N SER A 165 22.28 11.78 -34.68
CA SER A 165 21.67 11.73 -36.03
C SER A 165 20.18 11.37 -36.01
N TYR A 166 19.77 10.53 -35.06
CA TYR A 166 18.37 10.15 -34.89
C TYR A 166 17.55 11.26 -34.24
N VAL A 167 18.12 12.00 -33.28
CA VAL A 167 17.49 13.20 -32.73
C VAL A 167 17.26 14.24 -33.84
N GLU A 168 18.26 14.52 -34.68
CA GLU A 168 18.12 15.43 -35.83
C GLU A 168 17.03 14.97 -36.80
N LYS A 169 16.91 13.65 -37.05
CA LYS A 169 15.87 13.10 -37.92
C LYS A 169 14.48 13.18 -37.30
N TRP A 170 14.33 12.81 -36.04
CA TRP A 170 13.05 12.70 -35.34
C TRP A 170 12.47 14.05 -34.93
N THR A 171 13.30 15.08 -34.71
CA THR A 171 12.82 16.45 -34.48
C THR A 171 12.01 17.00 -35.66
N GLN A 172 12.23 16.48 -36.88
CA GLN A 172 11.47 16.86 -38.08
C GLN A 172 10.13 16.13 -38.23
N GLN A 173 9.78 15.25 -37.29
CA GLN A 173 8.57 14.42 -37.33
C GLN A 173 7.74 14.63 -36.07
N LYS A 174 6.42 14.53 -36.19
CA LYS A 174 5.57 14.51 -35.00
C LYS A 174 5.87 13.27 -34.15
N PRO A 175 5.75 13.34 -32.82
CA PRO A 175 6.06 12.20 -31.95
C PRO A 175 5.34 10.89 -32.33
N LYS A 176 4.09 10.97 -32.83
CA LYS A 176 3.30 9.80 -33.26
C LYS A 176 3.75 9.21 -34.62
N GLU A 177 4.49 9.97 -35.42
CA GLU A 177 4.94 9.60 -36.76
C GLU A 177 6.36 8.99 -36.74
N ARG A 178 7.09 9.20 -35.65
CA ARG A 178 8.41 8.61 -35.43
C ARG A 178 8.25 7.10 -35.28
N GLY A 179 8.91 6.35 -36.16
CA GLY A 179 8.88 4.89 -36.18
C GLY A 179 10.24 4.26 -35.90
N SER A 180 10.32 2.95 -36.15
CA SER A 180 11.58 2.21 -36.15
C SER A 180 12.49 2.62 -37.32
N SER A 181 13.79 2.43 -37.13
CA SER A 181 14.83 2.60 -38.14
C SER A 181 15.98 1.64 -37.83
N GLU A 182 17.00 1.61 -38.69
CA GLU A 182 18.07 0.61 -38.65
C GLU A 182 18.79 0.46 -37.31
N ASN A 183 19.01 1.57 -36.57
CA ASN A 183 19.79 1.60 -35.34
C ASN A 183 19.00 2.14 -34.15
N GLY A 184 17.68 2.22 -34.26
CA GLY A 184 16.86 2.67 -33.15
C GLY A 184 15.38 2.54 -33.40
N ILE A 185 14.63 2.56 -32.30
CA ILE A 185 13.18 2.50 -32.31
C ILE A 185 12.59 3.65 -31.49
N TRP A 186 11.50 4.20 -31.99
CA TRP A 186 10.65 5.12 -31.26
C TRP A 186 9.39 4.40 -30.79
N MET A 187 9.18 4.35 -29.48
CA MET A 187 8.11 3.60 -28.83
C MET A 187 7.02 4.58 -28.38
N TYR A 188 5.85 4.52 -29.04
CA TYR A 188 4.69 5.33 -28.71
C TYR A 188 3.64 4.50 -27.95
N ILE A 189 3.13 5.06 -26.85
CA ILE A 189 2.01 4.49 -26.08
C ILE A 189 0.86 5.51 -26.07
N PRO A 190 -0.34 5.17 -26.58
CA PRO A 190 -1.49 6.08 -26.55
C PRO A 190 -2.06 6.30 -25.13
N HIS A 191 -2.54 7.52 -24.85
CA HIS A 191 -3.17 7.96 -23.58
C HIS A 191 -2.40 7.80 -22.25
N PRO A 192 -1.11 8.17 -22.13
CA PRO A 192 -0.32 8.04 -20.90
C PRO A 192 -0.58 9.13 -19.88
N GLU A 193 -0.18 8.77 -18.66
CA GLU A 193 0.17 9.66 -17.59
C GLU A 193 1.42 9.03 -16.95
N TYR A 194 2.57 9.71 -16.99
CA TYR A 194 3.88 9.22 -16.51
C TYR A 194 4.43 7.94 -17.17
N MET A 195 5.76 7.85 -17.28
CA MET A 195 6.46 6.77 -17.98
C MET A 195 7.42 6.02 -17.06
N TRP A 196 7.59 4.72 -17.29
CA TRP A 196 8.54 3.86 -16.59
C TRP A 196 9.31 2.99 -17.57
N GLY A 197 10.59 2.77 -17.25
CA GLY A 197 11.50 1.92 -18.00
C GLY A 197 12.13 0.87 -17.09
N ARG A 198 12.39 -0.32 -17.60
CA ARG A 198 13.12 -1.38 -16.89
C ARG A 198 14.13 -2.01 -17.84
N PHE A 199 15.41 -1.98 -17.51
CA PHE A 199 16.43 -2.72 -18.26
C PHE A 199 16.70 -4.06 -17.58
N GLY A 200 16.71 -5.14 -18.36
CA GLY A 200 17.26 -6.43 -17.97
C GLY A 200 18.71 -6.53 -18.42
N PHE A 201 19.61 -6.86 -17.48
CA PHE A 201 21.03 -7.11 -17.75
C PHE A 201 21.32 -8.61 -17.84
N ASN A 202 22.48 -8.92 -18.42
CA ASN A 202 23.07 -10.26 -18.33
C ASN A 202 23.45 -10.64 -16.89
N ASP A 203 23.87 -11.90 -16.72
CA ASP A 203 24.07 -12.52 -15.41
C ASP A 203 25.23 -11.88 -14.63
N GLU A 204 26.21 -11.29 -15.33
CA GLU A 204 27.32 -10.54 -14.76
C GLU A 204 27.00 -9.06 -14.48
N TYR A 205 25.83 -8.56 -14.88
CA TYR A 205 25.48 -7.14 -14.87
C TYR A 205 26.51 -6.27 -15.61
N THR A 206 26.85 -6.64 -16.83
CA THR A 206 27.81 -5.90 -17.68
C THR A 206 27.16 -5.26 -18.89
N GLU A 207 26.08 -5.83 -19.42
CA GLU A 207 25.37 -5.30 -20.58
C GLU A 207 23.86 -5.52 -20.47
N ALA A 208 23.09 -4.50 -20.83
CA ALA A 208 21.66 -4.61 -21.00
C ALA A 208 21.35 -5.52 -22.20
N ARG A 209 20.36 -6.38 -22.06
CA ARG A 209 19.91 -7.32 -23.09
C ARG A 209 18.40 -7.22 -23.37
N SER A 210 17.68 -6.47 -22.56
CA SER A 210 16.26 -6.18 -22.76
C SER A 210 15.85 -4.87 -22.11
N PHE A 211 14.74 -4.31 -22.60
CA PHE A 211 14.16 -3.06 -22.13
C PHE A 211 12.64 -3.11 -22.19
N LEU A 212 11.98 -2.87 -21.06
CA LEU A 212 10.53 -2.75 -20.94
C LEU A 212 10.16 -1.27 -20.71
N CYS A 213 9.16 -0.79 -21.45
CA CYS A 213 8.58 0.54 -21.32
C CYS A 213 7.07 0.46 -21.11
N PHE A 214 6.54 1.20 -20.14
CA PHE A 214 5.11 1.22 -19.81
C PHE A 214 4.70 2.53 -19.10
N THR A 215 3.42 2.66 -18.76
CA THR A 215 2.83 3.88 -18.20
C THR A 215 2.11 3.62 -16.87
N GLN A 216 1.59 4.66 -16.21
CA GLN A 216 0.81 4.52 -14.97
C GLN A 216 -0.45 3.66 -15.18
N ARG A 217 -0.98 3.68 -16.40
CA ARG A 217 -2.24 3.01 -16.75
C ARG A 217 -2.04 1.56 -17.18
N THR A 218 -0.79 1.14 -17.37
CA THR A 218 -0.49 -0.23 -17.75
C THR A 218 -0.80 -1.16 -16.59
N ASP A 219 -1.80 -2.01 -16.81
CA ASP A 219 -2.21 -3.11 -15.96
C ASP A 219 -1.72 -4.43 -16.59
N PHE A 220 -0.68 -5.04 -16.03
CA PHE A 220 -0.10 -6.27 -16.58
C PHE A 220 -0.97 -7.50 -16.34
N TYR A 221 -2.02 -7.43 -15.49
CA TYR A 221 -3.04 -8.46 -15.42
C TYR A 221 -3.93 -8.47 -16.67
N ASN A 222 -4.13 -7.30 -17.30
CA ASN A 222 -4.94 -7.10 -18.51
C ASN A 222 -4.12 -6.76 -19.77
N THR A 223 -2.80 -6.88 -19.69
CA THR A 223 -1.87 -6.65 -20.81
C THR A 223 -1.19 -7.97 -21.17
N ARG A 224 -1.17 -8.31 -22.47
CA ARG A 224 -0.59 -9.55 -22.99
C ARG A 224 0.64 -9.30 -23.86
N PHE A 225 1.51 -10.31 -23.92
CA PHE A 225 2.55 -10.39 -24.94
C PHE A 225 1.93 -10.75 -26.31
N PRO A 226 2.47 -10.27 -27.44
CA PRO A 226 1.98 -10.66 -28.77
C PRO A 226 1.89 -12.18 -28.95
N GLY A 227 0.74 -12.64 -29.44
CA GLY A 227 0.49 -14.08 -29.63
C GLY A 227 0.09 -14.84 -28.37
N GLN A 228 0.15 -14.24 -27.18
CA GLN A 228 -0.30 -14.88 -25.94
C GLN A 228 -1.79 -14.60 -25.66
N PRO A 229 -2.58 -15.61 -25.25
CA PRO A 229 -4.00 -15.40 -24.93
C PRO A 229 -4.22 -14.81 -23.53
N GLN A 230 -3.23 -14.92 -22.63
CA GLN A 230 -3.33 -14.56 -21.22
C GLN A 230 -2.58 -13.25 -20.94
N GLY A 231 -2.95 -12.60 -19.83
CA GLY A 231 -2.21 -11.46 -19.30
C GLY A 231 -0.78 -11.86 -18.88
N LEU A 232 0.10 -10.87 -18.84
CA LEU A 232 1.50 -11.01 -18.39
C LEU A 232 1.60 -11.31 -16.90
N ARG A 233 0.54 -11.06 -16.14
CA ARG A 233 0.36 -11.46 -14.75
C ARG A 233 -0.95 -12.21 -14.57
N GLU A 234 -0.96 -13.14 -13.63
CA GLU A 234 -2.16 -13.87 -13.25
C GLU A 234 -2.97 -13.05 -12.25
N HIS A 235 -4.26 -12.86 -12.52
CA HIS A 235 -5.15 -12.18 -11.59
C HIS A 235 -5.40 -13.08 -10.36
N GLU A 236 -4.92 -12.64 -9.20
CA GLU A 236 -5.24 -13.24 -7.90
C GLU A 236 -6.30 -12.40 -7.19
N THR A 237 -7.30 -13.05 -6.61
CA THR A 237 -8.15 -12.40 -5.60
C THR A 237 -7.31 -11.98 -4.40
N SER A 238 -7.74 -10.98 -3.65
CA SER A 238 -7.09 -10.53 -2.42
C SER A 238 -6.86 -11.69 -1.42
N LEU A 239 -7.77 -12.67 -1.37
CA LEU A 239 -7.59 -13.89 -0.56
C LEU A 239 -6.62 -14.92 -1.15
N GLN A 240 -6.59 -15.11 -2.48
CA GLN A 240 -5.59 -15.96 -3.13
C GLN A 240 -4.18 -15.41 -2.88
N ARG A 241 -4.02 -14.09 -3.07
CA ARG A 241 -2.79 -13.37 -2.77
C ARG A 241 -2.39 -13.50 -1.31
N PHE A 242 -3.34 -13.31 -0.39
CA PHE A 242 -3.10 -13.52 1.04
C PHE A 242 -2.55 -14.93 1.32
N ARG A 243 -3.20 -15.97 0.79
CA ARG A 243 -2.74 -17.36 0.93
C ARG A 243 -1.36 -17.61 0.33
N ARG A 244 -1.04 -16.97 -0.80
CA ARG A 244 0.29 -17.06 -1.42
C ARG A 244 1.35 -16.39 -0.53
N MET A 245 1.10 -15.18 -0.06
CA MET A 245 2.00 -14.46 0.84
C MET A 245 2.30 -15.23 2.14
N ILE A 246 1.33 -15.99 2.67
CA ILE A 246 1.58 -16.93 3.79
C ILE A 246 2.61 -17.99 3.41
N ARG A 247 2.45 -18.63 2.24
CA ARG A 247 3.37 -19.67 1.76
C ARG A 247 4.78 -19.11 1.49
N GLU A 248 4.86 -17.86 1.08
CA GLU A 248 6.12 -17.13 0.87
C GLU A 248 6.77 -16.65 2.18
N GLY A 249 6.11 -16.86 3.33
CA GLY A 249 6.66 -16.47 4.64
C GLY A 249 6.59 -14.97 4.91
N LYS A 250 5.67 -14.24 4.26
CA LYS A 250 5.47 -12.80 4.51
C LYS A 250 5.07 -12.56 5.97
N ASP A 251 5.64 -11.51 6.57
CA ASP A 251 5.24 -11.07 7.90
C ASP A 251 3.90 -10.32 7.86
N PHE A 252 2.99 -10.71 8.78
CA PHE A 252 1.69 -10.09 8.98
C PHE A 252 1.57 -9.42 10.36
N SER A 253 2.69 -9.22 11.06
CA SER A 253 2.74 -8.43 12.29
C SER A 253 2.31 -6.98 12.03
N GLY A 254 2.71 -6.41 10.90
CA GLY A 254 2.50 -5.00 10.55
C GLY A 254 3.43 -4.02 11.25
N ILE A 255 4.52 -4.50 11.86
CA ILE A 255 5.53 -3.63 12.49
C ILE A 255 6.25 -2.79 11.44
N ASP A 256 6.68 -3.39 10.33
CA ASP A 256 7.35 -2.65 9.25
C ASP A 256 6.43 -1.62 8.60
N ASP A 257 5.16 -1.97 8.36
CA ASP A 257 4.16 -1.01 7.86
C ASP A 257 3.93 0.16 8.82
N LEU A 258 3.88 -0.11 10.13
CA LEU A 258 3.67 0.91 11.15
C LEU A 258 4.91 1.81 11.28
N SER A 259 6.11 1.22 11.23
CA SER A 259 7.39 1.93 11.24
C SER A 259 7.51 2.85 10.03
N ALA A 260 7.21 2.36 8.82
CA ALA A 260 7.24 3.15 7.60
C ALA A 260 6.28 4.34 7.63
N ARG A 261 5.10 4.19 8.25
CA ARG A 261 4.09 5.25 8.36
C ARG A 261 4.38 6.29 9.44
N SER A 262 5.05 5.88 10.52
CA SER A 262 5.36 6.74 11.66
C SER A 262 6.74 7.40 11.57
N THR A 263 7.59 6.93 10.65
CA THR A 263 8.88 7.56 10.38
C THR A 263 8.66 8.85 9.61
N PRO A 264 9.06 10.01 10.15
CA PRO A 264 8.95 11.26 9.43
C PRO A 264 9.89 11.26 8.23
N PRO A 265 9.50 11.89 7.11
CA PRO A 265 10.42 12.03 5.99
C PRO A 265 11.62 12.90 6.40
N PRO A 266 12.75 12.81 5.66
CA PRO A 266 13.92 13.67 5.83
C PRO A 266 13.54 15.15 5.99
N PRO A 267 14.28 15.94 6.78
CA PRO A 267 13.97 17.35 7.03
C PRO A 267 13.76 18.16 5.75
N GLU A 268 14.47 17.83 4.66
CA GLU A 268 14.35 18.51 3.37
C GLU A 268 12.98 18.29 2.68
N LEU A 269 12.23 17.26 3.08
CA LEU A 269 10.91 16.90 2.56
C LEU A 269 9.74 17.39 3.41
N ARG A 270 10.03 17.96 4.60
CA ARG A 270 8.99 18.36 5.53
C ARG A 270 8.40 19.69 5.09
N GLY A 271 7.23 19.64 4.44
CA GLY A 271 6.38 20.83 4.28
C GLY A 271 5.73 21.21 5.61
N ASP A 272 5.28 22.47 5.73
CA ASP A 272 4.66 23.02 6.95
C ASP A 272 3.38 22.27 7.41
N SER A 273 2.80 21.42 6.55
CA SER A 273 1.58 20.65 6.82
C SER A 273 1.81 19.15 7.06
N TRP A 274 3.06 18.66 7.03
CA TRP A 274 3.35 17.24 7.22
C TRP A 274 3.51 16.90 8.71
N SER A 275 2.47 16.33 9.33
CA SER A 275 2.57 15.69 10.65
C SER A 275 2.29 14.20 10.55
N VAL A 276 3.32 13.38 10.73
CA VAL A 276 3.14 11.95 11.03
C VAL A 276 3.01 11.75 12.53
N GLU A 277 2.13 10.84 12.94
CA GLU A 277 2.02 10.46 14.34
C GLU A 277 3.15 9.50 14.71
N GLN A 278 3.97 9.92 15.66
CA GLN A 278 5.13 9.14 16.11
C GLN A 278 4.78 8.29 17.34
N PRO A 279 5.52 7.21 17.64
CA PRO A 279 5.40 6.57 18.94
C PRO A 279 5.66 7.57 20.08
N PRO A 280 4.91 7.53 21.19
CA PRO A 280 5.30 8.25 22.40
C PRO A 280 6.72 7.88 22.85
N PRO A 281 7.38 8.74 23.63
CA PRO A 281 8.65 8.41 24.27
C PRO A 281 8.57 7.05 24.98
N GLU A 282 9.68 6.30 25.01
CA GLU A 282 9.72 4.99 25.67
C GLU A 282 9.29 5.04 27.14
N SER A 283 9.63 6.13 27.84
CA SER A 283 9.19 6.39 29.22
C SER A 283 7.69 6.56 29.38
N GLU A 284 6.97 6.85 28.30
CA GLU A 284 5.51 6.99 28.32
C GLU A 284 4.77 5.72 27.93
N ARG A 285 5.43 4.85 27.16
CA ARG A 285 4.89 3.56 26.73
C ARG A 285 4.83 2.57 27.91
N VAL A 286 3.80 1.74 27.91
CA VAL A 286 3.51 0.76 28.96
C VAL A 286 3.31 -0.63 28.35
N GLY A 287 3.47 -1.67 29.18
CA GLY A 287 3.58 -3.05 28.72
C GLY A 287 5.04 -3.45 28.36
N PRO A 288 5.28 -4.67 27.85
CA PRO A 288 4.28 -5.72 27.63
C PRO A 288 3.67 -6.20 28.94
N TYR A 289 2.38 -6.52 28.91
CA TYR A 289 1.65 -7.09 30.03
C TYR A 289 1.75 -8.62 30.02
N SER A 290 1.55 -9.22 31.18
CA SER A 290 1.44 -10.68 31.27
C SER A 290 0.15 -11.15 30.61
N VAL A 291 0.18 -12.30 29.94
CA VAL A 291 -1.04 -12.94 29.41
C VAL A 291 -2.06 -13.23 30.54
N ASN A 292 -1.57 -13.45 31.76
CA ASN A 292 -2.43 -13.61 32.94
C ASN A 292 -3.20 -12.34 33.33
N ASP A 293 -2.79 -11.17 32.80
CA ASP A 293 -3.47 -9.89 33.02
C ASP A 293 -4.54 -9.60 31.97
N HIS A 294 -4.69 -10.45 30.95
CA HIS A 294 -5.66 -10.25 29.88
C HIS A 294 -7.08 -10.07 30.44
N LEU A 295 -7.71 -8.99 30.00
CA LEU A 295 -9.04 -8.55 30.42
C LEU A 295 -10.14 -9.21 29.59
N LEU A 296 -9.84 -9.44 28.31
CA LEU A 296 -10.74 -10.04 27.34
C LEU A 296 -10.16 -11.37 26.89
N ARG A 297 -10.96 -12.42 27.03
CA ARG A 297 -10.63 -13.74 26.49
C ARG A 297 -11.04 -13.82 25.03
N GLU A 298 -10.67 -14.92 24.39
CA GLU A 298 -11.09 -15.24 23.04
C GLU A 298 -12.61 -15.13 22.85
N GLU A 299 -13.39 -15.70 23.77
CA GLU A 299 -14.85 -15.70 23.66
C GLU A 299 -15.43 -14.30 23.77
N ASP A 300 -14.83 -13.45 24.60
CA ASP A 300 -15.23 -12.05 24.77
C ASP A 300 -14.98 -11.26 23.48
N ILE A 301 -13.81 -11.43 22.86
CA ILE A 301 -13.45 -10.75 21.61
C ILE A 301 -14.32 -11.22 20.45
N GLU A 302 -14.61 -12.52 20.35
CA GLU A 302 -15.52 -13.05 19.35
C GLU A 302 -16.96 -12.56 19.56
N ALA A 303 -17.44 -12.47 20.80
CA ALA A 303 -18.75 -11.89 21.12
C ALA A 303 -18.83 -10.41 20.70
N ILE A 304 -17.79 -9.63 21.00
CA ILE A 304 -17.70 -8.22 20.57
C ILE A 304 -17.71 -8.15 19.04
N ARG A 305 -16.85 -8.94 18.36
CA ARG A 305 -16.76 -8.97 16.89
C ARG A 305 -18.11 -9.32 16.24
N ALA A 306 -18.79 -10.33 16.75
CA ALA A 306 -20.09 -10.79 16.24
C ALA A 306 -21.22 -9.79 16.49
N SER A 307 -21.09 -8.92 17.50
CA SER A 307 -22.08 -7.88 17.81
C SER A 307 -22.02 -6.67 16.87
N ILE A 308 -20.93 -6.50 16.12
CA ILE A 308 -20.75 -5.38 15.18
C ILE A 308 -21.64 -5.62 13.96
N PRO A 309 -22.65 -4.76 13.72
CA PRO A 309 -23.52 -4.93 12.57
C PRO A 309 -22.75 -4.62 11.27
N PRO A 310 -22.94 -5.38 10.19
CA PRO A 310 -22.33 -5.07 8.89
C PRO A 310 -22.67 -3.65 8.42
N ILE A 311 -23.93 -3.27 8.59
CA ILE A 311 -24.47 -1.93 8.29
C ILE A 311 -25.15 -1.39 9.54
N ARG A 312 -24.76 -0.19 9.99
CA ARG A 312 -25.39 0.50 11.13
C ARG A 312 -26.80 0.97 10.78
N ASP A 313 -27.72 0.97 11.75
CA ASP A 313 -29.14 1.29 11.53
C ASP A 313 -29.36 2.66 10.87
N TRP A 314 -28.65 3.69 11.32
CA TRP A 314 -28.75 5.03 10.73
C TRP A 314 -28.31 5.04 9.26
N PHE A 315 -27.33 4.22 8.89
CA PHE A 315 -26.85 4.15 7.52
C PHE A 315 -27.80 3.32 6.65
N LYS A 316 -28.43 2.30 7.22
CA LYS A 316 -29.55 1.58 6.59
C LYS A 316 -30.70 2.53 6.26
N GLU A 317 -31.11 3.36 7.22
CA GLU A 317 -32.14 4.39 7.01
C GLU A 317 -31.72 5.40 5.93
N TYR A 318 -30.48 5.85 5.97
CA TYR A 318 -29.92 6.74 4.95
C TYR A 318 -29.99 6.14 3.53
N LEU A 319 -29.64 4.86 3.37
CA LEU A 319 -29.69 4.16 2.08
C LEU A 319 -31.13 4.01 1.58
N LEU A 320 -32.07 3.65 2.45
CA LEU A 320 -33.49 3.57 2.11
C LEU A 320 -34.02 4.93 1.61
N ASN A 321 -33.65 6.01 2.30
CA ASN A 321 -34.03 7.38 1.92
C ASN A 321 -33.40 7.83 0.59
N ARG A 322 -32.32 7.18 0.14
CA ARG A 322 -31.68 7.41 -1.18
C ARG A 322 -32.25 6.52 -2.30
N GLY A 323 -33.27 5.72 -2.01
CA GLY A 323 -33.94 4.87 -2.99
C GLY A 323 -33.30 3.49 -3.20
N TYR A 324 -32.36 3.08 -2.34
CA TYR A 324 -31.84 1.72 -2.35
C TYR A 324 -32.90 0.75 -1.85
N THR A 325 -33.02 -0.41 -2.48
CA THR A 325 -33.94 -1.47 -2.04
C THR A 325 -33.40 -2.20 -0.82
N LEU A 326 -34.26 -2.93 -0.11
CA LEU A 326 -33.81 -3.83 0.95
C LEU A 326 -32.84 -4.89 0.43
N GLU A 327 -33.03 -5.37 -0.80
CA GLU A 327 -32.14 -6.33 -1.45
C GLU A 327 -30.74 -5.73 -1.69
N ASP A 328 -30.65 -4.47 -2.14
CA ASP A 328 -29.36 -3.78 -2.30
C ASP A 328 -28.61 -3.67 -0.97
N ILE A 329 -29.35 -3.33 0.10
CA ILE A 329 -28.81 -3.19 1.44
C ILE A 329 -28.34 -4.55 1.97
N GLU A 330 -29.10 -5.62 1.75
CA GLU A 330 -28.69 -6.97 2.15
C GLU A 330 -27.48 -7.47 1.36
N ASN A 331 -27.43 -7.20 0.06
CA ASN A 331 -26.26 -7.46 -0.78
C ASN A 331 -25.03 -6.73 -0.26
N ARG A 332 -25.19 -5.46 0.11
CA ARG A 332 -24.13 -4.66 0.72
C ARG A 332 -23.75 -5.20 2.10
N ALA A 333 -24.70 -5.59 2.94
CA ALA A 333 -24.43 -6.16 4.25
C ALA A 333 -23.63 -7.47 4.17
N ARG A 334 -23.90 -8.32 3.16
CA ARG A 334 -23.07 -9.50 2.87
C ARG A 334 -21.64 -9.13 2.48
N ARG A 335 -21.46 -8.05 1.74
CA ARG A 335 -20.12 -7.51 1.39
C ARG A 335 -19.43 -6.83 2.58
N GLU A 336 -20.19 -6.29 3.51
CA GLU A 336 -19.67 -5.60 4.70
C GLU A 336 -19.63 -6.49 5.95
N GLU A 337 -19.94 -7.79 5.83
CA GLU A 337 -19.84 -8.75 6.94
C GLU A 337 -18.45 -8.68 7.59
N MET A 338 -18.41 -8.75 8.92
CA MET A 338 -17.16 -8.67 9.67
C MET A 338 -16.19 -9.77 9.25
N ALA A 339 -14.94 -9.36 9.00
CA ALA A 339 -13.84 -10.27 8.78
C ALA A 339 -13.64 -11.17 10.02
N VAL A 340 -13.07 -12.35 9.80
CA VAL A 340 -12.85 -13.38 10.83
C VAL A 340 -11.43 -13.33 11.37
N LEU A 341 -11.29 -13.81 12.62
CA LEU A 341 -10.00 -14.12 13.22
C LEU A 341 -9.67 -15.57 12.89
N VAL A 342 -8.49 -15.83 12.33
CA VAL A 342 -8.09 -17.18 11.90
C VAL A 342 -6.70 -17.51 12.44
N ASP A 343 -6.45 -18.79 12.63
CA ASP A 343 -5.11 -19.28 12.97
C ASP A 343 -4.13 -19.07 11.81
N PRO A 344 -2.85 -18.77 12.10
CA PRO A 344 -2.21 -18.71 13.43
C PRO A 344 -2.30 -17.33 14.13
N TRP A 345 -3.06 -16.37 13.59
CA TRP A 345 -3.03 -14.98 14.09
C TRP A 345 -4.02 -14.66 15.19
N LYS A 346 -4.91 -15.60 15.52
CA LYS A 346 -5.95 -15.38 16.53
C LYS A 346 -5.37 -14.97 17.88
N GLU A 347 -4.43 -15.75 18.41
CA GLU A 347 -3.74 -15.44 19.67
C GLU A 347 -2.97 -14.09 19.61
N PRO A 348 -2.12 -13.83 18.60
CA PRO A 348 -1.48 -12.51 18.42
C PRO A 348 -2.44 -11.33 18.38
N ILE A 349 -3.64 -11.49 17.78
CA ILE A 349 -4.66 -10.45 17.73
C ILE A 349 -5.28 -10.23 19.11
N ILE A 350 -5.63 -11.31 19.81
CA ILE A 350 -6.19 -11.25 21.17
C ILE A 350 -5.23 -10.56 22.12
N ASP A 351 -3.95 -10.92 22.03
CA ASP A 351 -2.90 -10.32 22.82
C ASP A 351 -2.75 -8.82 22.53
N LEU A 352 -2.64 -8.45 21.25
CA LEU A 352 -2.51 -7.05 20.85
C LEU A 352 -3.72 -6.21 21.31
N LEU A 353 -4.95 -6.72 21.20
CA LEU A 353 -6.14 -6.00 21.67
C LEU A 353 -6.10 -5.78 23.19
N ASN A 354 -5.68 -6.78 23.95
CA ASN A 354 -5.52 -6.66 25.40
C ASN A 354 -4.42 -5.65 25.76
N GLU A 355 -3.27 -5.67 25.08
CA GLU A 355 -2.18 -4.71 25.25
C GLU A 355 -2.65 -3.26 25.03
N LEU A 356 -3.43 -3.02 23.97
CA LEU A 356 -4.01 -1.70 23.69
C LEU A 356 -4.93 -1.23 24.82
N ILE A 357 -5.87 -2.07 25.23
CA ILE A 357 -6.86 -1.70 26.26
C ILE A 357 -6.23 -1.55 27.64
N MET A 358 -5.31 -2.43 28.04
CA MET A 358 -4.61 -2.30 29.32
C MET A 358 -3.77 -1.02 29.36
N SER A 359 -3.13 -0.65 28.24
CA SER A 359 -2.40 0.63 28.15
C SER A 359 -3.32 1.84 28.31
N TYR A 360 -4.53 1.79 27.72
CA TYR A 360 -5.55 2.83 27.88
C TYR A 360 -6.01 2.94 29.34
N LEU A 361 -6.32 1.81 29.99
CA LEU A 361 -6.76 1.81 31.38
C LEU A 361 -5.69 2.36 32.32
N GLU A 362 -4.43 1.99 32.11
CA GLU A 362 -3.33 2.49 32.93
C GLU A 362 -3.04 3.97 32.70
N ARG A 363 -3.17 4.46 31.47
CA ARG A 363 -2.85 5.86 31.14
C ARG A 363 -3.96 6.85 31.37
N PHE A 364 -5.21 6.46 31.19
CA PHE A 364 -6.33 7.39 31.24
C PHE A 364 -7.28 7.13 32.40
N VAL A 365 -7.45 5.87 32.82
CA VAL A 365 -8.42 5.51 33.87
C VAL A 365 -7.77 5.48 35.26
N LEU A 366 -6.62 4.81 35.41
CA LEU A 366 -5.93 4.66 36.69
C LEU A 366 -5.50 5.99 37.34
N PRO A 367 -5.10 7.05 36.60
CA PRO A 367 -4.81 8.34 37.22
C PRO A 367 -6.02 8.95 37.93
N LEU A 368 -7.23 8.60 37.51
CA LEU A 368 -8.48 9.09 38.05
C LEU A 368 -9.03 8.23 39.20
N ARG A 369 -8.27 7.26 39.70
CA ARG A 369 -8.66 6.28 40.74
C ARG A 369 -9.30 6.85 42.01
N SER A 370 -9.07 8.13 42.33
CA SER A 370 -9.68 8.81 43.49
C SER A 370 -11.09 9.34 43.25
N HIS A 371 -11.55 9.42 41.99
CA HIS A 371 -12.88 9.89 41.64
C HIS A 371 -13.88 8.74 41.79
N GLY A 372 -14.69 8.77 42.85
CA GLY A 372 -15.53 7.63 43.21
C GLY A 372 -16.79 7.48 42.36
N THR A 373 -17.35 8.60 41.89
CA THR A 373 -18.62 8.65 41.15
C THR A 373 -18.43 8.93 39.66
N SER A 374 -19.38 8.47 38.84
CA SER A 374 -19.41 8.75 37.39
C SER A 374 -19.35 10.25 37.05
N SER A 375 -19.98 11.11 37.87
CA SER A 375 -19.99 12.57 37.66
C SER A 375 -18.64 13.24 37.94
N GLU A 376 -17.86 12.69 38.87
CA GLU A 376 -16.51 13.19 39.17
C GLU A 376 -15.49 12.67 38.16
N PHE A 377 -15.72 11.45 37.67
CA PHE A 377 -14.81 10.73 36.79
C PHE A 377 -14.90 11.18 35.32
N ALA A 378 -16.11 11.40 34.81
CA ALA A 378 -16.35 11.69 33.38
C ALA A 378 -15.63 12.96 32.87
N PRO A 379 -15.59 14.10 33.58
CA PRO A 379 -14.87 15.29 33.10
C PRO A 379 -13.36 15.07 32.94
N GLY A 380 -12.77 14.20 33.78
CA GLY A 380 -11.36 13.85 33.70
C GLY A 380 -11.05 12.88 32.56
N LEU A 381 -11.95 11.93 32.30
CA LEU A 381 -11.76 10.93 31.24
C LEU A 381 -12.06 11.47 29.83
N PHE A 382 -12.96 12.46 29.72
CA PHE A 382 -13.41 13.05 28.44
C PHE A 382 -13.17 14.56 28.39
N PRO A 383 -11.92 15.02 28.53
CA PRO A 383 -11.59 16.44 28.76
C PRO A 383 -11.86 17.33 27.53
N SER A 384 -11.88 16.78 26.32
CA SER A 384 -11.98 17.55 25.08
C SER A 384 -13.35 18.19 24.88
N LEU A 385 -14.39 17.67 25.55
CA LEU A 385 -15.76 18.21 25.49
C LEU A 385 -15.87 19.65 25.98
N ASN A 386 -15.01 20.04 26.93
CA ASN A 386 -15.00 21.37 27.53
C ASN A 386 -13.85 22.25 27.01
N SER A 387 -13.01 21.73 26.12
CA SER A 387 -11.85 22.45 25.60
C SER A 387 -12.20 23.27 24.36
N THR A 388 -11.88 24.57 24.37
CA THR A 388 -11.96 25.42 23.18
C THR A 388 -10.94 25.03 22.12
N ASP A 389 -9.79 24.52 22.56
CA ASP A 389 -8.60 24.31 21.73
C ASP A 389 -8.47 22.87 21.21
N ALA A 390 -9.33 21.96 21.67
CA ALA A 390 -9.36 20.60 21.15
C ALA A 390 -9.89 20.57 19.71
N ASP A 391 -9.15 19.87 18.84
CA ASP A 391 -9.58 19.58 17.48
C ASP A 391 -10.88 18.75 17.46
N SER A 392 -11.63 18.92 16.36
CA SER A 392 -12.87 18.24 16.00
C SER A 392 -12.82 16.73 16.21
N SER A 393 -11.73 16.07 15.83
CA SER A 393 -11.51 14.63 16.00
C SER A 393 -11.56 14.21 17.48
N ARG A 394 -10.85 14.94 18.36
CA ARG A 394 -10.81 14.70 19.80
C ARG A 394 -12.15 14.98 20.49
N LYS A 395 -12.86 16.03 20.06
CA LYS A 395 -14.22 16.31 20.55
C LYS A 395 -15.19 15.21 20.18
N HIS A 396 -15.06 14.66 18.96
CA HIS A 396 -15.92 13.59 18.48
C HIS A 396 -15.69 12.28 19.26
N ILE A 397 -14.43 11.86 19.47
CA ILE A 397 -14.14 10.62 20.22
C ILE A 397 -14.60 10.71 21.67
N ASP A 398 -14.36 11.84 22.36
CA ASP A 398 -14.78 12.03 23.75
C ASP A 398 -16.31 12.04 23.89
N SER A 399 -17.01 12.69 22.96
CA SER A 399 -18.48 12.69 22.91
C SER A 399 -19.04 11.27 22.73
N TRP A 400 -18.45 10.52 21.79
CA TRP A 400 -18.85 9.15 21.53
C TRP A 400 -18.58 8.24 22.74
N LEU A 401 -17.41 8.32 23.36
CA LEU A 401 -17.08 7.52 24.53
C LEU A 401 -17.89 7.90 25.78
N LEU A 402 -18.18 9.19 25.99
CA LEU A 402 -19.06 9.62 27.07
C LEU A 402 -20.46 9.02 26.92
N LYS A 403 -20.99 8.97 25.68
CA LYS A 403 -22.25 8.30 25.40
C LYS A 403 -22.20 6.83 25.80
N ARG A 404 -21.12 6.11 25.45
CA ARG A 404 -20.91 4.70 25.84
C ARG A 404 -20.78 4.51 27.35
N PHE A 405 -20.09 5.42 28.02
CA PHE A 405 -19.90 5.42 29.46
C PHE A 405 -21.25 5.57 30.21
N THR A 406 -22.12 6.45 29.72
CA THR A 406 -23.40 6.81 30.36
C THR A 406 -24.62 6.01 29.88
N GLU A 407 -24.48 5.16 28.85
CA GLU A 407 -25.57 4.34 28.30
C GLU A 407 -26.29 3.53 29.41
N GLY A 408 -27.61 3.38 29.32
CA GLY A 408 -28.38 2.60 30.29
C GLY A 408 -28.03 1.09 30.26
N PRO A 409 -28.49 0.29 31.23
CA PRO A 409 -28.27 -1.17 31.25
C PRO A 409 -28.90 -1.95 30.09
N ALA A 410 -29.60 -1.30 29.15
CA ALA A 410 -30.48 -1.92 28.18
C ALA A 410 -29.82 -2.53 26.93
N SER A 411 -28.51 -2.38 26.72
CA SER A 411 -27.83 -2.92 25.53
C SER A 411 -26.59 -3.74 25.89
N PRO A 412 -26.74 -4.91 26.54
CA PRO A 412 -25.62 -5.83 26.73
C PRO A 412 -25.15 -6.38 25.37
N THR A 413 -23.84 -6.46 25.18
CA THR A 413 -23.24 -7.15 24.02
C THR A 413 -23.65 -8.62 24.06
N PRO A 414 -24.36 -9.15 23.05
CA PRO A 414 -24.81 -10.54 23.05
C PRO A 414 -23.63 -11.51 23.18
N GLY A 415 -23.74 -12.49 24.08
CA GLY A 415 -22.71 -13.51 24.30
C GLY A 415 -21.51 -13.08 25.15
N LEU A 416 -21.40 -11.79 25.52
CA LEU A 416 -20.31 -11.28 26.36
C LEU A 416 -20.61 -11.53 27.85
N ASP A 417 -19.68 -12.15 28.58
CA ASP A 417 -19.73 -12.20 30.05
C ASP A 417 -19.23 -10.88 30.65
N GLY A 418 -20.10 -9.87 30.60
CA GLY A 418 -19.80 -8.55 31.12
C GLY A 418 -19.43 -8.56 32.61
N VAL A 419 -19.95 -9.50 33.41
CA VAL A 419 -19.63 -9.56 34.85
C VAL A 419 -18.18 -9.96 35.06
N SER A 420 -17.72 -11.01 34.36
CA SER A 420 -16.32 -11.45 34.45
C SER A 420 -15.34 -10.41 33.88
N VAL A 421 -15.69 -9.76 32.77
CA VAL A 421 -14.87 -8.67 32.20
C VAL A 421 -14.72 -7.52 33.20
N LEU A 422 -15.81 -7.07 33.82
CA LEU A 422 -15.77 -6.00 34.83
C LEU A 422 -14.93 -6.38 36.05
N ALA A 423 -15.02 -7.63 36.50
CA ALA A 423 -14.19 -8.14 37.61
C ALA A 423 -12.70 -8.09 37.26
N ARG A 424 -12.31 -8.53 36.05
CA ARG A 424 -10.91 -8.49 35.58
C ARG A 424 -10.39 -7.06 35.41
N ILE A 425 -11.22 -6.14 34.90
CA ILE A 425 -10.87 -4.71 34.81
C ILE A 425 -10.60 -4.15 36.21
N LYS A 426 -11.49 -4.41 37.17
CA LYS A 426 -11.32 -3.94 38.54
C LYS A 426 -10.05 -4.52 39.17
N GLU A 427 -9.83 -5.82 39.04
CA GLU A 427 -8.64 -6.49 39.58
C GLU A 427 -7.34 -5.94 38.96
N PHE A 428 -7.31 -5.72 37.65
CA PHE A 428 -6.16 -5.11 36.96
C PHE A 428 -5.84 -3.71 37.52
N LEU A 429 -6.87 -2.87 37.66
CA LEU A 429 -6.71 -1.52 38.20
C LEU A 429 -6.25 -1.55 39.67
N ASP A 430 -6.87 -2.39 40.51
CA ASP A 430 -6.53 -2.52 41.93
C ASP A 430 -5.07 -2.98 42.10
N ARG A 431 -4.58 -3.93 41.29
CA ARG A 431 -3.18 -4.38 41.33
C ARG A 431 -2.18 -3.31 40.92
N ARG A 432 -2.55 -2.39 40.02
CA ARG A 432 -1.67 -1.31 39.55
C ARG A 432 -1.79 -0.01 40.35
N ALA A 433 -2.80 0.13 41.19
CA ALA A 433 -3.01 1.34 41.99
C ALA A 433 -1.98 1.53 43.12
N GLY A 434 -1.15 0.51 43.38
CA GLY A 434 -0.08 0.55 44.38
C GLY A 434 -0.65 0.74 45.78
N SER A 435 -0.20 1.79 46.48
CA SER A 435 -0.66 2.08 47.85
C SER A 435 -1.96 2.87 47.93
N GLN A 436 -2.51 3.32 46.80
CA GLN A 436 -3.75 4.11 46.78
C GLN A 436 -4.89 3.25 46.23
N PRO A 437 -6.00 3.06 46.97
CA PRO A 437 -7.09 2.22 46.51
C PRO A 437 -7.85 2.86 45.34
N VAL A 438 -8.48 2.04 44.50
CA VAL A 438 -9.39 2.48 43.45
C VAL A 438 -10.79 2.68 44.05
N ALA A 439 -11.27 3.92 44.03
CA ALA A 439 -12.52 4.34 44.66
C ALA A 439 -13.78 4.16 43.78
N PHE A 440 -13.63 3.61 42.56
CA PHE A 440 -14.72 3.51 41.59
C PHE A 440 -15.93 2.76 42.13
N ASP A 441 -17.08 3.42 42.12
CA ASP A 441 -18.36 2.79 42.40
C ASP A 441 -18.80 1.84 41.27
N ARG A 442 -19.88 1.11 41.51
CA ARG A 442 -20.39 0.12 40.55
C ARG A 442 -20.84 0.78 39.21
N PRO A 443 -21.57 1.90 39.19
CA PRO A 443 -21.87 2.61 37.95
C PRO A 443 -20.61 3.00 37.15
N CYS A 444 -19.58 3.50 37.83
CA CYS A 444 -18.32 3.91 37.20
C CYS A 444 -17.60 2.73 36.55
N ILE A 445 -17.42 1.61 37.26
CA ILE A 445 -16.75 0.43 36.68
C ILE A 445 -17.55 -0.14 35.49
N VAL A 446 -18.88 -0.13 35.56
CA VAL A 446 -19.75 -0.54 34.45
C VAL A 446 -19.57 0.37 33.23
N GLY A 447 -19.50 1.69 33.46
CA GLY A 447 -19.22 2.67 32.40
C GLY A 447 -17.86 2.44 31.75
N ILE A 448 -16.80 2.19 32.54
CA ILE A 448 -15.46 1.85 32.05
C ILE A 448 -15.51 0.57 31.19
N GLY A 449 -16.21 -0.47 31.64
CA GLY A 449 -16.36 -1.71 30.86
C GLY A 449 -17.01 -1.49 29.50
N ARG A 450 -18.02 -0.62 29.40
CA ARG A 450 -18.64 -0.27 28.11
C ARG A 450 -17.70 0.49 27.19
N VAL A 451 -16.88 1.39 27.75
CA VAL A 451 -15.84 2.10 26.99
C VAL A 451 -14.82 1.10 26.43
N VAL A 452 -14.36 0.14 27.24
CA VAL A 452 -13.46 -0.92 26.79
C VAL A 452 -14.06 -1.72 25.62
N VAL A 453 -15.30 -2.18 25.78
CA VAL A 453 -16.01 -2.92 24.71
C VAL A 453 -16.15 -2.08 23.45
N ALA A 454 -16.49 -0.79 23.58
CA ALA A 454 -16.64 0.11 22.45
C ALA A 454 -15.32 0.33 21.70
N LEU A 455 -14.21 0.55 22.42
CA LEU A 455 -12.89 0.72 21.81
C LEU A 455 -12.46 -0.54 21.05
N VAL A 456 -12.65 -1.73 21.62
CA VAL A 456 -12.33 -2.99 20.93
C VAL A 456 -13.20 -3.18 19.70
N ALA A 457 -14.51 -2.89 19.80
CA ALA A 457 -15.42 -2.97 18.66
C ALA A 457 -15.00 -2.05 17.52
N ASP A 458 -14.59 -0.81 17.84
CA ASP A 458 -14.20 0.19 16.85
C ASP A 458 -12.86 -0.16 16.17
N VAL A 459 -11.90 -0.68 16.95
CA VAL A 459 -10.63 -1.22 16.40
C VAL A 459 -10.90 -2.41 15.47
N LEU A 460 -11.74 -3.35 15.87
CA LEU A 460 -12.11 -4.49 15.04
C LEU A 460 -12.87 -4.05 13.79
N GLU A 461 -13.79 -3.11 13.91
CA GLU A 461 -14.56 -2.56 12.78
C GLU A 461 -13.62 -1.87 11.78
N SER A 462 -12.72 -1.00 12.24
CA SER A 462 -11.73 -0.32 11.41
C SER A 462 -10.79 -1.31 10.71
N ALA A 463 -10.22 -2.26 11.46
CA ALA A 463 -9.36 -3.30 10.92
C ALA A 463 -10.09 -4.16 9.87
N SER A 464 -11.33 -4.53 10.16
CA SER A 464 -12.19 -5.35 9.29
C SER A 464 -12.57 -4.62 8.01
N LYS A 465 -12.98 -3.35 8.08
CA LYS A 465 -13.52 -2.62 6.93
C LYS A 465 -12.43 -2.06 6.02
N ASN A 466 -11.31 -1.62 6.58
CA ASN A 466 -10.29 -0.88 5.85
C ASN A 466 -9.02 -1.69 5.57
N TYR A 467 -8.73 -2.74 6.35
CA TYR A 467 -7.42 -3.40 6.33
C TYR A 467 -7.46 -4.93 6.35
N ALA A 468 -8.65 -5.54 6.24
CA ALA A 468 -8.78 -6.99 6.17
C ALA A 468 -8.50 -7.50 4.76
N TYR A 469 -7.83 -8.64 4.68
CA TYR A 469 -7.58 -9.31 3.40
C TYR A 469 -8.89 -9.90 2.84
N GLY A 470 -9.12 -9.75 1.54
CA GLY A 470 -10.37 -10.16 0.88
C GLY A 470 -11.44 -9.07 0.72
N ARG A 471 -11.18 -7.83 1.13
CA ARG A 471 -12.15 -6.71 1.02
C ARG A 471 -12.26 -6.12 -0.38
N ASP A 472 -11.15 -6.09 -1.12
CA ASP A 472 -11.02 -5.36 -2.39
C ASP A 472 -11.64 -6.10 -3.60
N ASP A 473 -12.15 -7.32 -3.41
CA ASP A 473 -12.67 -8.16 -4.49
C ASP A 473 -14.17 -7.96 -4.70
N SER A 474 -14.56 -7.39 -5.85
CA SER A 474 -15.96 -7.30 -6.29
C SER A 474 -16.59 -8.66 -6.66
N TRP A 475 -15.77 -9.71 -6.80
CA TRP A 475 -16.14 -11.04 -7.32
C TRP A 475 -16.06 -12.16 -6.28
N ARG A 476 -16.34 -11.89 -4.99
CA ARG A 476 -16.26 -12.88 -3.90
C ARG A 476 -16.75 -14.25 -4.35
N ALA A 477 -15.85 -15.23 -4.38
CA ALA A 477 -16.24 -16.63 -4.47
C ALA A 477 -17.18 -16.91 -3.30
N ALA A 478 -18.37 -17.42 -3.57
CA ALA A 478 -19.39 -17.63 -2.56
C ALA A 478 -18.82 -18.45 -1.39
N GLY A 479 -18.81 -17.88 -0.18
CA GLY A 479 -18.42 -18.57 1.05
C GLY A 479 -17.05 -18.22 1.63
N GLU A 480 -16.18 -17.48 0.93
CA GLU A 480 -14.90 -17.04 1.51
C GLU A 480 -15.09 -15.80 2.40
N LYS A 481 -14.54 -15.85 3.63
CA LYS A 481 -14.59 -14.74 4.59
C LYS A 481 -13.28 -13.97 4.58
N CYS A 482 -13.38 -12.63 4.65
CA CYS A 482 -12.24 -11.76 4.82
C CYS A 482 -11.50 -12.06 6.14
N VAL A 483 -10.20 -11.80 6.18
CA VAL A 483 -9.33 -12.17 7.32
C VAL A 483 -8.70 -10.94 7.97
N ILE A 484 -8.78 -10.87 9.30
CA ILE A 484 -8.06 -9.89 10.12
C ILE A 484 -6.71 -10.48 10.53
N THR A 485 -5.67 -9.66 10.45
CA THR A 485 -4.30 -9.98 10.92
C THR A 485 -3.84 -8.96 11.97
N PRO A 486 -2.73 -9.17 12.70
CA PRO A 486 -2.18 -8.17 13.61
C PRO A 486 -1.86 -6.86 12.89
N ARG A 487 -1.39 -6.93 11.63
CA ARG A 487 -1.24 -5.77 10.75
C ARG A 487 -2.54 -5.00 10.57
N SER A 488 -3.65 -5.70 10.31
CA SER A 488 -4.97 -5.07 10.15
C SER A 488 -5.38 -4.29 11.41
N ILE A 489 -5.11 -4.84 12.60
CA ILE A 489 -5.35 -4.15 13.89
C ILE A 489 -4.47 -2.91 14.01
N ARG A 490 -3.16 -3.04 13.74
CA ARG A 490 -2.22 -1.92 13.87
C ARG A 490 -2.59 -0.74 12.97
N LEU A 491 -2.89 -1.03 11.71
CA LEU A 491 -3.30 0.00 10.75
C LEU A 491 -4.69 0.57 11.06
N GLY A 492 -5.60 -0.26 11.58
CA GLY A 492 -6.91 0.17 12.04
C GLY A 492 -6.87 1.19 13.17
N VAL A 493 -5.91 1.03 14.11
CA VAL A 493 -5.65 1.98 15.20
C VAL A 493 -4.90 3.20 14.68
N TYR A 494 -3.82 3.02 13.91
CA TYR A 494 -2.95 4.12 13.46
C TYR A 494 -3.70 5.16 12.61
N ASN A 495 -4.56 4.69 11.71
CA ASN A 495 -5.35 5.58 10.84
C ASN A 495 -6.76 5.84 11.41
N GLY A 496 -7.05 5.41 12.64
CA GLY A 496 -8.34 5.60 13.28
C GLY A 496 -8.48 7.00 13.87
N ASP A 497 -9.46 7.77 13.39
CA ASP A 497 -9.74 9.14 13.84
C ASP A 497 -9.95 9.20 15.37
N GLY A 498 -9.03 9.86 16.07
CA GLY A 498 -9.07 10.04 17.53
C GLY A 498 -8.68 8.80 18.35
N ILE A 499 -8.82 7.59 17.82
CA ILE A 499 -8.49 6.32 18.52
C ILE A 499 -6.99 6.23 18.82
N LEU A 500 -6.12 6.59 17.87
CA LEU A 500 -4.68 6.51 18.06
C LEU A 500 -4.23 7.28 19.31
N GLY A 501 -4.83 8.45 19.56
CA GLY A 501 -4.53 9.27 20.74
C GLY A 501 -4.79 8.56 22.07
N LEU A 502 -5.70 7.58 22.09
CA LEU A 502 -6.07 6.80 23.28
C LEU A 502 -5.26 5.51 23.42
N LEU A 503 -4.84 4.90 22.30
CA LEU A 503 -4.28 3.56 22.29
C LEU A 503 -2.76 3.51 21.98
N ARG A 504 -2.14 4.63 21.58
CA ARG A 504 -0.71 4.73 21.23
C ARG A 504 0.28 4.42 22.36
N TYR A 505 -0.18 4.19 23.59
CA TYR A 505 0.73 4.01 24.73
C TYR A 505 1.16 2.56 24.94
N SER A 506 0.59 1.59 24.21
CA SER A 506 1.08 0.22 24.24
C SER A 506 2.47 0.11 23.58
N ALA A 507 3.45 -0.45 24.29
CA ALA A 507 4.74 -0.79 23.72
C ALA A 507 4.60 -1.84 22.60
N VAL A 508 3.80 -2.89 22.83
CA VAL A 508 3.58 -4.00 21.89
C VAL A 508 2.92 -3.54 20.58
N PHE A 509 2.09 -2.50 20.62
CA PHE A 509 1.54 -1.89 19.41
C PHE A 509 2.64 -1.43 18.46
N TRP A 510 3.66 -0.72 18.96
CA TRP A 510 4.72 -0.12 18.15
C TRP A 510 5.86 -1.07 17.81
N THR A 511 6.24 -1.94 18.74
CA THR A 511 7.48 -2.75 18.61
C THR A 511 7.24 -4.25 18.54
N GLY A 512 5.99 -4.70 18.69
CA GLY A 512 5.67 -6.13 18.83
C GLY A 512 6.01 -6.65 20.22
N ARG A 513 5.70 -7.93 20.48
CA ARG A 513 6.20 -8.62 21.68
C ARG A 513 7.69 -8.93 21.47
N PRO A 514 8.54 -8.69 22.49
CA PRO A 514 9.95 -9.08 22.46
C PRO A 514 10.18 -10.59 22.33
#